data_AF-A0A495L5I9-F1
#
_entry.id   AF-A0A495L5I9-F1
#
_cell.length_a   1.000
_cell.length_b   1.000
_cell.length_c   1.000
_cell.angle_alpha   90.00
_cell.angle_beta   90.00
_cell.angle_gamma   90.00
#
_symmetry.space_group_name_H-M   'P 1'
#
loop_
_entity.id
_entity.type
_entity.pdbx_description
1 polymer ?
#
loop_
_entity_poly.entity_id
_entity_poly.type
_entity_poly.pdbx_seq_one_letter_code
_entity_poly.pdbx_strand_id
1 'polypeptide(L)'
;MRTTLRAGFAAAMLAALLVPGPVEAASTTGALMITHVRPNAGGADTVDGKARNLNGEYFIIRNATNATVNVRGYVPDITSNTYGRVLPSYNLPAGATAYVHTGSGTHYKDSNGKHHIYRGYARHVLPNTATSRNPDLRLKKPGSADDNGSRGTISSCNWGTAANGTTYRC
;
A
#
# COMPACT_ATOMS: atom_id res chain seq x y z
N MET A 1 77.40 11.19 -12.25
CA MET A 1 76.59 11.31 -13.48
C MET A 1 75.33 10.45 -13.27
N ARG A 2 74.16 11.10 -13.19
CA ARG A 2 72.76 10.58 -13.31
C ARG A 2 72.21 9.60 -12.24
N THR A 3 71.35 10.04 -11.29
CA THR A 3 69.85 10.00 -11.22
C THR A 3 69.25 8.57 -11.25
N THR A 4 68.25 8.09 -10.47
CA THR A 4 66.96 8.63 -9.95
C THR A 4 66.27 7.64 -8.96
N LEU A 5 65.60 8.22 -7.93
CA LEU A 5 64.25 7.99 -7.35
C LEU A 5 63.71 6.71 -6.61
N ARG A 6 62.79 7.07 -5.69
CA ARG A 6 62.06 6.41 -4.58
C ARG A 6 60.80 5.61 -4.99
N ALA A 7 60.31 4.74 -4.10
CA ALA A 7 58.87 4.52 -3.76
C ALA A 7 58.80 3.55 -2.55
N GLY A 8 58.00 3.67 -1.48
CA GLY A 8 56.80 4.47 -1.22
C GLY A 8 55.53 3.63 -1.38
N PHE A 9 55.12 2.84 -0.38
CA PHE A 9 53.82 2.16 -0.36
C PHE A 9 53.00 2.58 0.86
N ALA A 10 51.93 3.35 0.61
CA ALA A 10 50.90 3.71 1.56
C ALA A 10 49.74 2.70 1.48
N ALA A 11 49.30 2.17 2.62
CA ALA A 11 48.11 1.33 2.72
C ALA A 11 46.86 2.22 2.74
N ALA A 12 46.00 2.11 1.73
CA ALA A 12 44.70 2.77 1.70
C ALA A 12 43.61 1.82 2.21
N MET A 13 42.97 2.17 3.34
CA MET A 13 41.76 1.48 3.82
C MET A 13 40.56 1.88 2.95
N LEU A 14 39.87 0.88 2.40
CA LEU A 14 38.65 1.07 1.62
C LEU A 14 37.43 1.01 2.55
N ALA A 15 36.92 2.16 2.97
CA ALA A 15 35.63 2.26 3.65
C ALA A 15 34.51 2.22 2.60
N ALA A 16 33.76 1.11 2.54
CA ALA A 16 32.59 0.98 1.69
C ALA A 16 31.46 1.88 2.21
N LEU A 17 31.17 2.96 1.49
CA LEU A 17 29.99 3.79 1.69
C LEU A 17 28.75 3.00 1.26
N LEU A 18 27.99 2.50 2.22
CA LEU A 18 26.60 2.08 2.00
C LEU A 18 25.79 3.32 1.63
N VAL A 19 25.52 3.52 0.34
CA VAL A 19 24.58 4.54 -0.11
C VAL A 19 23.17 3.99 0.15
N PRO A 20 22.38 4.57 1.08
CA PRO A 20 20.97 4.24 1.15
C PRO A 20 20.33 4.68 -0.18
N GLY A 21 19.76 3.72 -0.92
CA GLY A 21 18.97 4.01 -2.11
C GLY A 21 17.78 4.94 -1.75
N PRO A 22 17.24 5.70 -2.72
CA PRO A 22 16.09 6.53 -2.47
C PRO A 22 14.96 5.65 -1.92
N VAL A 23 14.58 5.90 -0.67
CA VAL A 23 13.31 5.40 -0.16
C VAL A 23 12.27 6.17 -0.95
N GLU A 24 11.64 5.55 -1.95
CA GLU A 24 10.48 6.15 -2.61
C GLU A 24 9.45 6.40 -1.50
N ALA A 25 9.26 7.68 -1.20
CA ALA A 25 8.25 8.11 -0.27
C ALA A 25 6.93 7.97 -1.01
N ALA A 26 5.99 7.21 -0.42
CA ALA A 26 4.60 7.26 -0.79
C ALA A 26 4.20 8.72 -1.04
N SER A 27 3.63 9.00 -2.21
CA SER A 27 3.20 10.32 -2.60
C SER A 27 1.68 10.36 -2.74
N THR A 28 1.11 11.52 -2.40
CA THR A 28 -0.31 11.79 -2.59
C THR A 28 -0.49 13.23 -3.04
N THR A 29 -1.50 13.45 -3.86
CA THR A 29 -2.00 14.80 -4.22
C THR A 29 -3.26 15.17 -3.45
N GLY A 30 -3.69 14.32 -2.51
CA GLY A 30 -4.91 14.50 -1.73
C GLY A 30 -4.74 14.19 -0.25
N ALA A 31 -5.87 14.11 0.46
CA ALA A 31 -5.88 13.97 1.92
C ALA A 31 -5.44 12.58 2.43
N LEU A 32 -5.57 11.56 1.58
CA LEU A 32 -5.27 10.17 1.92
C LEU A 32 -4.19 9.61 1.00
N MET A 33 -3.37 8.71 1.53
CA MET A 33 -2.26 8.08 0.83
C MET A 33 -2.25 6.58 1.10
N ILE A 34 -2.12 5.76 0.06
CA ILE A 34 -1.83 4.34 0.23
C ILE A 34 -0.35 4.22 0.59
N THR A 35 -0.04 3.51 1.67
CA THR A 35 1.36 3.31 2.12
C THR A 35 1.83 1.87 1.99
N HIS A 36 0.90 0.92 2.13
CA HIS A 36 1.21 -0.50 2.03
C HIS A 36 0.02 -1.27 1.51
N VAL A 37 0.29 -2.47 1.02
CA VAL A 37 -0.73 -3.41 0.55
C VAL A 37 -0.31 -4.84 0.86
N ARG A 38 -1.25 -5.65 1.33
CA ARG A 38 -1.14 -7.10 1.44
C ARG A 38 -2.25 -7.71 0.59
N PRO A 39 -1.98 -8.00 -0.68
CA PRO A 39 -2.98 -8.55 -1.61
C PRO A 39 -3.24 -10.04 -1.36
N ASN A 40 -2.18 -10.81 -1.06
CA ASN A 40 -2.28 -12.24 -0.82
C ASN A 40 -2.34 -12.52 0.70
N ALA A 41 -3.52 -12.92 1.18
CA ALA A 41 -3.70 -13.31 2.58
C ALA A 41 -2.81 -14.52 2.92
N GLY A 42 -2.44 -14.66 4.19
CA GLY A 42 -1.69 -15.85 4.63
C GLY A 42 -2.61 -17.08 4.70
N GLY A 43 -2.18 -18.21 4.16
CA GLY A 43 -2.88 -19.49 4.29
C GLY A 43 -3.81 -19.83 3.11
N ALA A 44 -4.71 -20.79 3.29
CA ALA A 44 -5.61 -21.22 2.22
C ALA A 44 -6.73 -20.21 1.98
N ASP A 45 -6.88 -19.76 0.73
CA ASP A 45 -7.91 -18.80 0.30
C ASP A 45 -9.32 -19.41 0.34
N THR A 46 -9.46 -20.73 0.24
CA THR A 46 -10.76 -21.42 0.25
C THR A 46 -10.70 -22.69 1.08
N VAL A 47 -11.70 -22.86 1.95
CA VAL A 47 -11.96 -24.11 2.69
C VAL A 47 -13.46 -24.40 2.57
N ASP A 48 -13.81 -25.62 2.16
CA ASP A 48 -15.20 -26.05 1.91
C ASP A 48 -15.99 -25.13 0.96
N GLY A 49 -15.32 -24.63 -0.09
CA GLY A 49 -15.93 -23.74 -1.08
C GLY A 49 -16.21 -22.31 -0.59
N LYS A 50 -15.76 -21.93 0.62
CA LYS A 50 -15.91 -20.57 1.17
C LYS A 50 -14.56 -19.85 1.21
N ALA A 51 -14.56 -18.59 0.78
CA ALA A 51 -13.39 -17.72 0.91
C ALA A 51 -13.01 -17.55 2.39
N ARG A 52 -11.74 -17.75 2.73
CA ARG A 52 -11.18 -17.60 4.09
C ARG A 52 -10.17 -16.47 4.10
N ASN A 53 -9.86 -15.97 5.29
CA ASN A 53 -8.82 -14.96 5.51
C ASN A 53 -8.98 -13.68 4.67
N LEU A 54 -10.21 -13.30 4.32
CA LEU A 54 -10.53 -12.06 3.60
C LEU A 54 -9.99 -10.80 4.28
N ASN A 55 -9.89 -10.79 5.61
CA ASN A 55 -9.32 -9.66 6.35
C ASN A 55 -7.78 -9.71 6.42
N GLY A 56 -7.16 -10.83 6.01
CA GLY A 56 -5.72 -10.93 5.76
C GLY A 56 -5.30 -10.26 4.45
N GLU A 57 -6.26 -9.97 3.56
CA GLU A 57 -6.12 -9.08 2.43
C GLU A 57 -6.51 -7.65 2.85
N TYR A 58 -5.58 -6.70 2.71
CA TYR A 58 -5.80 -5.31 3.09
C TYR A 58 -4.85 -4.35 2.37
N PHE A 59 -5.18 -3.06 2.42
CA PHE A 59 -4.22 -1.98 2.18
C PHE A 59 -4.23 -1.00 3.33
N ILE A 60 -3.13 -0.27 3.51
CA ILE A 60 -2.98 0.71 4.57
C ILE A 60 -3.08 2.10 3.97
N ILE A 61 -4.03 2.89 4.46
CA ILE A 61 -4.13 4.31 4.15
C ILE A 61 -3.56 5.14 5.29
N ARG A 62 -2.93 6.27 4.97
CA ARG A 62 -2.50 7.31 5.90
C ARG A 62 -3.29 8.59 5.62
N ASN A 63 -3.76 9.25 6.66
CA ASN A 63 -4.19 10.63 6.58
C ASN A 63 -2.96 11.54 6.47
N ALA A 64 -2.76 12.14 5.30
CA ALA A 64 -1.60 12.99 5.00
C ALA A 64 -1.80 14.45 5.47
N THR A 65 -2.96 14.77 6.08
CA THR A 65 -3.30 16.11 6.53
C THR A 65 -3.06 16.30 8.04
N ASN A 66 -3.13 17.55 8.47
CA ASN A 66 -3.06 17.95 9.88
C ASN A 66 -4.45 18.01 10.57
N ALA A 67 -5.50 17.50 9.92
CA ALA A 67 -6.86 17.48 10.45
C ALA A 67 -7.47 16.08 10.33
N THR A 68 -8.56 15.82 11.06
CA THR A 68 -9.32 14.57 10.92
C THR A 68 -9.98 14.51 9.55
N VAL A 69 -9.83 13.38 8.85
CA VAL A 69 -10.45 13.12 7.55
C VAL A 69 -11.50 12.03 7.70
N ASN A 70 -12.72 12.30 7.25
CA ASN A 70 -13.69 11.22 7.04
C ASN A 70 -13.38 10.53 5.71
N VAL A 71 -13.15 9.22 5.75
CA VAL A 71 -12.76 8.43 4.57
C VAL A 71 -13.96 8.04 3.68
N ARG A 72 -15.19 8.42 4.04
CA ARG A 72 -16.40 8.08 3.29
C ARG A 72 -16.28 8.49 1.83
N GLY A 73 -16.66 7.59 0.94
CA GLY A 73 -16.82 7.88 -0.48
C GLY A 73 -15.53 7.85 -1.30
N TYR A 74 -14.35 7.79 -0.67
CA TYR A 74 -13.10 7.52 -1.39
C TYR A 74 -13.18 6.15 -2.07
N VAL A 75 -12.58 6.02 -3.25
CA VAL A 75 -12.74 4.84 -4.11
C VAL A 75 -11.43 4.07 -4.17
N PRO A 76 -11.37 2.85 -3.60
CA PRO A 76 -10.30 1.90 -3.90
C PRO A 76 -10.59 1.26 -5.26
N ASP A 77 -9.93 1.78 -6.30
CA ASP A 77 -10.04 1.37 -7.70
C ASP A 77 -8.95 0.33 -8.00
N ILE A 78 -9.36 -0.93 -8.07
CA ILE A 78 -8.48 -2.07 -8.36
C ILE A 78 -8.43 -2.22 -9.87
N THR A 79 -7.30 -1.94 -10.48
CA THR A 79 -7.32 -1.59 -11.91
C THR A 79 -7.61 -2.76 -12.83
N SER A 80 -7.42 -3.99 -12.34
CA SER A 80 -7.77 -5.22 -13.04
C SER A 80 -9.26 -5.53 -13.03
N ASN A 81 -10.05 -4.96 -12.11
CA ASN A 81 -11.49 -5.22 -12.02
C ASN A 81 -12.23 -4.17 -11.18
N THR A 82 -13.42 -3.77 -11.61
CA THR A 82 -14.28 -2.82 -10.88
C THR A 82 -15.15 -3.55 -9.86
N TYR A 83 -15.15 -3.08 -8.61
CA TYR A 83 -15.90 -3.73 -7.53
C TYR A 83 -16.98 -2.83 -6.89
N GLY A 84 -17.08 -1.57 -7.32
CA GLY A 84 -18.18 -0.64 -7.07
C GLY A 84 -18.36 -0.20 -5.62
N ARG A 85 -17.41 -0.48 -4.72
CA ARG A 85 -17.55 -0.15 -3.29
C ARG A 85 -16.52 0.86 -2.82
N VAL A 86 -17.04 2.05 -2.55
CA VAL A 86 -16.34 3.12 -1.86
C VAL A 86 -16.05 2.77 -0.40
N LEU A 87 -15.11 3.50 0.20
CA LEU A 87 -14.84 3.38 1.63
C LEU A 87 -16.05 3.82 2.47
N PRO A 88 -16.32 3.14 3.59
CA PRO A 88 -17.40 3.48 4.52
C PRO A 88 -17.07 4.76 5.29
N SER A 89 -18.03 5.24 6.09
CA SER A 89 -17.78 6.36 6.99
C SER A 89 -16.88 5.95 8.15
N TYR A 90 -15.73 6.60 8.25
CA TYR A 90 -14.80 6.46 9.38
C TYR A 90 -13.94 7.71 9.48
N ASN A 91 -13.80 8.25 10.69
CA ASN A 91 -12.98 9.43 10.94
C ASN A 91 -11.55 8.99 11.28
N LEU A 92 -10.61 9.30 10.39
CA LEU A 92 -9.19 9.01 10.56
C LEU A 92 -8.47 10.28 11.06
N PRO A 93 -7.89 10.30 12.27
CA PRO A 93 -7.18 11.45 12.81
C PRO A 93 -6.02 11.91 11.92
N ALA A 94 -5.56 13.14 12.14
CA ALA A 94 -4.38 13.70 11.49
C ALA A 94 -3.18 12.76 11.61
N GLY A 95 -2.46 12.51 10.50
CA GLY A 95 -1.27 11.66 10.46
C GLY A 95 -1.49 10.16 10.69
N ALA A 96 -2.67 9.74 11.14
CA ALA A 96 -2.96 8.35 11.51
C ALA A 96 -3.07 7.42 10.29
N THR A 97 -2.89 6.13 10.54
CA THR A 97 -3.02 5.07 9.53
C THR A 97 -4.18 4.13 9.84
N ALA A 98 -4.86 3.65 8.81
CA ALA A 98 -5.88 2.62 8.91
C ALA A 98 -5.60 1.43 8.00
N TYR A 99 -5.78 0.23 8.54
CA TYR A 99 -5.89 -1.01 7.78
C TYR A 99 -7.28 -1.05 7.17
N VAL A 100 -7.34 -1.10 5.85
CA VAL A 100 -8.59 -1.28 5.09
C VAL A 100 -8.66 -2.73 4.64
N HIS A 101 -9.39 -3.52 5.41
CA HIS A 101 -9.60 -4.95 5.18
C HIS A 101 -10.63 -5.19 4.08
N THR A 102 -10.41 -6.21 3.26
CA THR A 102 -11.33 -6.59 2.19
C THR A 102 -12.65 -7.13 2.74
N GLY A 103 -12.59 -8.02 3.73
CA GLY A 103 -13.76 -8.69 4.28
C GLY A 103 -14.66 -7.82 5.17
N SER A 104 -15.61 -8.50 5.83
CA SER A 104 -16.55 -7.89 6.79
C SER A 104 -15.96 -7.75 8.18
N GLY A 105 -16.48 -6.77 8.94
CA GLY A 105 -16.13 -6.50 10.33
C GLY A 105 -16.67 -5.14 10.79
N THR A 106 -16.53 -4.85 12.08
CA THR A 106 -16.88 -3.55 12.67
C THR A 106 -15.69 -2.62 12.59
N HIS A 107 -15.86 -1.36 12.19
CA HIS A 107 -14.75 -0.40 12.17
C HIS A 107 -14.38 0.03 13.59
N TYR A 108 -13.10 0.01 13.93
CA TYR A 108 -12.66 0.35 15.29
C TYR A 108 -11.21 0.84 15.31
N LYS A 109 -10.79 1.32 16.47
CA LYS A 109 -9.38 1.56 16.81
C LYS A 109 -9.00 0.51 17.85
N ASP A 110 -7.93 -0.24 17.61
CA ASP A 110 -7.46 -1.25 18.56
C ASP A 110 -6.72 -0.62 19.75
N SER A 111 -6.36 -1.44 20.73
CA SER A 111 -5.61 -1.01 21.92
C SER A 111 -4.19 -0.52 21.59
N ASN A 112 -3.64 -0.88 20.44
CA ASN A 112 -2.33 -0.44 19.95
C ASN A 112 -2.40 0.87 19.15
N GLY A 113 -3.59 1.46 19.02
CA GLY A 113 -3.80 2.69 18.26
C GLY A 113 -3.91 2.49 16.75
N LYS A 114 -4.04 1.25 16.27
CA LYS A 114 -4.25 0.95 14.85
C LYS A 114 -5.74 1.10 14.53
N HIS A 115 -6.03 1.78 13.43
CA HIS A 115 -7.40 1.91 12.93
C HIS A 115 -7.72 0.79 11.96
N HIS A 116 -8.93 0.23 12.04
CA HIS A 116 -9.39 -0.87 11.21
C HIS A 116 -10.70 -0.49 10.54
N ILE A 117 -10.72 -0.59 9.21
CA ILE A 117 -11.86 -0.32 8.34
C ILE A 117 -12.13 -1.60 7.54
N TYR A 118 -13.40 -1.96 7.38
CA TYR A 118 -13.81 -3.20 6.71
C TYR A 118 -14.68 -2.86 5.51
N ARG A 119 -14.38 -3.45 4.35
CA ARG A 119 -15.12 -3.17 3.11
C ARG A 119 -16.34 -4.07 2.93
N GLY A 120 -16.39 -5.23 3.60
CA GLY A 120 -17.55 -6.11 3.58
C GLY A 120 -17.69 -6.96 2.33
N TYR A 121 -16.59 -7.27 1.65
CA TYR A 121 -16.61 -8.26 0.57
C TYR A 121 -16.68 -9.68 1.13
N ALA A 122 -17.33 -10.57 0.38
CA ALA A 122 -17.35 -12.02 0.65
C ALA A 122 -16.33 -12.80 -0.19
N ARG A 123 -15.42 -12.08 -0.88
CA ARG A 123 -14.38 -12.63 -1.76
C ARG A 123 -13.14 -11.74 -1.73
N HIS A 124 -11.99 -12.32 -2.08
CA HIS A 124 -10.76 -11.61 -2.36
C HIS A 124 -10.96 -10.68 -3.56
N VAL A 125 -10.36 -9.49 -3.49
CA VAL A 125 -10.51 -8.46 -4.54
C VAL A 125 -9.17 -7.90 -5.00
N LEU A 126 -8.15 -7.91 -4.16
CA LEU A 126 -6.80 -7.51 -4.56
C LEU A 126 -6.15 -8.62 -5.41
N PRO A 127 -5.54 -8.29 -6.56
CA PRO A 127 -4.91 -9.29 -7.41
C PRO A 127 -3.63 -9.86 -6.80
N ASN A 128 -3.52 -11.20 -6.83
CA ASN A 128 -2.31 -11.91 -6.41
C ASN A 128 -1.24 -11.99 -7.52
N THR A 129 -1.65 -11.93 -8.78
CA THR A 129 -0.75 -12.04 -9.94
C THR A 129 -0.62 -10.70 -10.63
N ALA A 130 0.59 -10.40 -11.11
CA ALA A 130 0.83 -9.20 -11.90
C ALA A 130 -0.12 -9.15 -13.11
N THR A 131 -0.62 -7.95 -13.42
CA THR A 131 -1.44 -7.71 -14.60
C THR A 131 -0.73 -6.73 -15.53
N SER A 132 -1.20 -6.59 -16.77
CA SER A 132 -0.70 -5.56 -17.68
C SER A 132 -1.14 -4.14 -17.29
N ARG A 133 -2.08 -4.01 -16.33
CA ARG A 133 -2.59 -2.72 -15.87
C ARG A 133 -1.74 -2.21 -14.71
N ASN A 134 -1.40 -0.93 -14.77
CA ASN A 134 -0.58 -0.24 -13.77
C ASN A 134 -1.18 1.18 -13.51
N PRO A 135 -1.26 1.64 -12.25
CA PRO A 135 -0.99 0.90 -11.01
C PRO A 135 -1.92 -0.29 -10.76
N ASP A 136 -1.57 -1.19 -9.84
CA ASP A 136 -2.46 -2.29 -9.43
C ASP A 136 -3.66 -1.79 -8.60
N LEU A 137 -3.45 -0.78 -7.75
CA LEU A 137 -4.48 -0.12 -6.94
C LEU A 137 -4.36 1.40 -7.04
N ARG A 138 -5.50 2.07 -7.14
CA ARG A 138 -5.63 3.53 -6.97
C ARG A 138 -6.56 3.84 -5.81
N LEU A 139 -6.24 4.89 -5.07
CA LEU A 139 -7.19 5.57 -4.21
C LEU A 139 -7.64 6.83 -4.95
N LYS A 140 -8.94 6.95 -5.19
CA LYS A 140 -9.55 8.12 -5.82
C LYS A 140 -10.37 8.92 -4.83
N LYS A 141 -10.51 10.23 -5.08
CA LYS A 141 -11.32 11.14 -4.28
C LYS A 141 -12.82 10.78 -4.34
N PRO A 142 -13.62 11.18 -3.33
CA PRO A 142 -15.06 11.00 -3.36
C PRO A 142 -15.73 11.52 -4.64
N GLY A 143 -16.71 10.77 -5.14
CA GLY A 143 -17.43 11.07 -6.39
C GLY A 143 -16.70 10.66 -7.68
N SER A 144 -15.50 10.08 -7.58
CA SER A 144 -14.83 9.48 -8.74
C SER A 144 -15.50 8.16 -9.14
N ALA A 145 -15.37 7.77 -10.41
CA ALA A 145 -15.83 6.48 -10.88
C ALA A 145 -14.84 5.36 -10.51
N ASP A 146 -15.36 4.17 -10.21
CA ASP A 146 -14.60 2.91 -10.15
C ASP A 146 -14.60 2.29 -11.55
N ASP A 147 -13.75 2.81 -12.42
CA ASP A 147 -13.74 2.57 -13.87
C ASP A 147 -12.37 2.12 -14.40
N ASN A 148 -11.44 1.79 -13.51
CA ASN A 148 -10.03 1.47 -13.81
C ASN A 148 -9.25 2.61 -14.49
N GLY A 149 -9.84 3.81 -14.65
CA GLY A 149 -9.21 5.01 -15.17
C GLY A 149 -8.43 5.78 -14.10
N SER A 150 -7.52 6.66 -14.51
CA SER A 150 -6.70 7.47 -13.59
C SER A 150 -7.39 8.74 -13.08
N ARG A 151 -8.56 9.10 -13.62
CA ARG A 151 -9.24 10.33 -13.27
C ARG A 151 -9.65 10.32 -11.79
N GLY A 152 -9.26 11.37 -11.07
CA GLY A 152 -9.59 11.54 -9.65
C GLY A 152 -8.69 10.75 -8.70
N THR A 153 -7.67 10.03 -9.21
CA THR A 153 -6.65 9.38 -8.39
C THR A 153 -5.87 10.40 -7.57
N ILE A 154 -5.69 10.09 -6.29
CA ILE A 154 -4.89 10.87 -5.35
C ILE A 154 -3.66 10.10 -4.86
N SER A 155 -3.70 8.77 -4.91
CA SER A 155 -2.59 7.90 -4.52
C SER A 155 -2.70 6.57 -5.25
N SER A 156 -1.58 5.89 -5.46
CA SER A 156 -1.50 4.64 -6.20
C SER A 156 -0.50 3.70 -5.56
N CYS A 157 -0.69 2.40 -5.78
CA CYS A 157 0.26 1.38 -5.35
C CYS A 157 0.44 0.29 -6.40
N ASN A 158 1.67 -0.20 -6.50
CA ASN A 158 2.09 -1.30 -7.35
C ASN A 158 2.80 -2.33 -6.50
N TRP A 159 2.51 -3.61 -6.74
CA TRP A 159 3.20 -4.72 -6.08
C TRP A 159 3.55 -5.87 -7.02
N GLY A 160 2.99 -5.90 -8.24
CA GLY A 160 3.26 -6.95 -9.21
C GLY A 160 2.76 -8.32 -8.71
N THR A 161 3.62 -9.34 -8.78
CA THR A 161 3.22 -10.69 -8.33
C THR A 161 3.38 -10.83 -6.82
N ALA A 162 2.29 -11.12 -6.14
CA ALA A 162 2.21 -11.20 -4.69
C ALA A 162 2.63 -12.57 -4.14
N ALA A 163 3.66 -12.55 -3.30
CA ALA A 163 4.04 -13.66 -2.45
C ALA A 163 3.03 -13.83 -1.29
N ASN A 164 2.84 -15.09 -0.89
CA ASN A 164 1.93 -15.46 0.20
C ASN A 164 2.27 -14.68 1.48
N GLY A 165 1.28 -14.01 2.05
CA GLY A 165 1.37 -13.33 3.33
C GLY A 165 2.29 -12.10 3.38
N THR A 166 2.78 -11.63 2.24
CA THR A 166 3.73 -10.52 2.16
C THR A 166 3.01 -9.17 2.08
N THR A 167 3.50 -8.19 2.84
CA THR A 167 3.07 -6.80 2.77
C THR A 167 4.08 -5.99 1.96
N TYR A 168 3.60 -5.33 0.92
CA TYR A 168 4.38 -4.49 0.01
C TYR A 168 4.25 -3.02 0.40
N ARG A 169 5.33 -2.28 0.20
CA ARG A 169 5.35 -0.83 0.40
C ARG A 169 4.95 -0.11 -0.88
N CYS A 170 4.22 0.97 -0.68
CA CYS A 170 3.94 2.04 -1.62
C CYS A 170 4.59 3.32 -1.06
#